data_AF-A0A1A0UNX6-F1
#
_entry.id   AF-A0A1A0UNX6-F1
#
_cell.length_a   1.000
_cell.length_b   1.000
_cell.length_c   1.000
_cell.angle_alpha   90.00
_cell.angle_beta   90.00
_cell.angle_gamma   90.00
#
_symmetry.space_group_name_H-M   'P 1'
#
loop_
_entity.id
_entity.type
_entity.pdbx_description
1 polymer ?
#
loop_
_entity_poly.entity_id
_entity_poly.type
_entity_poly.pdbx_seq_one_letter_code
_entity_poly.pdbx_strand_id
1 'polypeptide(L)'
;MDSWALPDTEICSEALRYVIDVSPDFLINHCVRSYLFAREIASGQGMRSGTDYDDELVFLACLLHDLGVTDGGRGDQRFEVEGADAAADFLRRHGLSGDRITTVWQAIALHTSAGLANRFGPEQAVVFNGIALDINGMDTHLLSPGFADRVHAAWPRHDLGYAIADAVARDVRLNPMKAPPFSFPAHLHELINGSSFSFFDFVRASGWGDQPLRGDAGIP
;
A
#
# COMPACT_ATOMS: atom_id res chain seq x y z
N MET A 1 1.39 -29.75 2.20
CA MET A 1 1.65 -28.33 1.93
C MET A 1 0.37 -27.62 2.28
N ASP A 2 0.44 -26.66 3.19
CA ASP A 2 -0.73 -25.88 3.58
C ASP A 2 -1.29 -25.21 2.32
N SER A 3 -2.52 -25.56 1.95
CA SER A 3 -3.22 -24.85 0.89
C SER A 3 -3.67 -23.53 1.49
N TRP A 4 -3.03 -22.44 1.08
CA TRP A 4 -3.34 -21.08 1.54
C TRP A 4 -4.69 -20.57 1.03
N ALA A 5 -5.40 -21.39 0.23
CA ALA A 5 -6.73 -21.11 -0.30
C ALA A 5 -6.83 -19.67 -0.85
N LEU A 6 -5.84 -19.30 -1.67
CA LEU A 6 -5.87 -18.04 -2.41
C LEU A 6 -7.01 -18.11 -3.44
N PRO A 7 -7.68 -16.98 -3.76
CA PRO A 7 -8.71 -16.95 -4.78
C PRO A 7 -8.12 -17.37 -6.12
N ASP A 8 -8.81 -18.27 -6.80
CA ASP A 8 -8.34 -18.95 -8.01
C ASP A 8 -9.19 -18.61 -9.25
N THR A 9 -9.99 -17.54 -9.17
CA THR A 9 -10.66 -17.00 -10.35
C THR A 9 -9.63 -16.59 -11.41
N GLU A 10 -10.06 -16.55 -12.67
CA GLU A 10 -9.16 -16.26 -13.80
C GLU A 10 -8.41 -14.94 -13.60
N ILE A 11 -9.10 -13.88 -13.16
CA ILE A 11 -8.48 -12.58 -12.92
C ILE A 11 -7.48 -12.58 -11.75
N CYS A 12 -7.74 -13.36 -10.70
CA CYS A 12 -6.84 -13.49 -9.56
C CYS A 12 -5.55 -14.23 -9.93
N SER A 13 -5.68 -15.28 -10.73
CA SER A 13 -4.54 -16.02 -11.27
C SER A 13 -3.68 -15.14 -12.20
N GLU A 14 -4.34 -14.36 -13.06
CA GLU A 14 -3.68 -13.41 -13.96
C GLU A 14 -3.01 -12.25 -13.20
N ALA A 15 -3.65 -11.73 -12.15
CA ALA A 15 -3.06 -10.69 -11.30
C ALA A 15 -1.80 -11.19 -10.58
N LEU A 16 -1.86 -12.42 -10.03
CA LEU A 16 -0.70 -13.04 -9.39
C LEU A 16 0.46 -13.24 -10.37
N ARG A 17 0.17 -13.76 -11.57
CA ARG A 17 1.18 -13.90 -12.63
C ARG A 17 1.77 -12.54 -13.01
N TYR A 18 0.93 -11.54 -13.21
CA TYR A 18 1.37 -10.20 -13.58
C TYR A 18 2.31 -9.60 -12.53
N VAL A 19 1.97 -9.70 -11.24
CA VAL A 19 2.80 -9.20 -10.14
C VAL A 19 4.14 -9.95 -10.08
N ILE A 20 4.14 -11.28 -10.27
CA ILE A 20 5.35 -12.09 -10.36
C ILE A 20 6.26 -11.62 -11.51
N ASP A 21 5.69 -11.29 -12.66
CA ASP A 21 6.44 -10.91 -13.85
C ASP A 21 7.11 -9.53 -13.72
N VAL A 22 6.52 -8.60 -12.97
CA VAL A 22 6.95 -7.18 -12.94
C VAL A 22 7.60 -6.75 -11.63
N SER A 23 7.56 -7.58 -10.59
CA SER A 23 7.96 -7.17 -9.23
C SER A 23 9.16 -7.96 -8.73
N PRO A 24 10.02 -7.37 -7.89
CA PRO A 24 11.06 -8.12 -7.18
C PRO A 24 10.45 -9.02 -6.08
N ASP A 25 11.17 -10.07 -5.70
CA ASP A 25 10.71 -11.08 -4.73
C ASP A 25 10.16 -10.50 -3.41
N PHE A 26 10.78 -9.45 -2.86
CA PHE A 26 10.31 -8.83 -1.62
C PHE A 26 8.91 -8.24 -1.76
N LEU A 27 8.58 -7.72 -2.94
CA LEU A 27 7.32 -7.05 -3.25
C LEU A 27 6.24 -8.06 -3.61
N ILE A 28 6.58 -9.09 -4.40
CA ILE A 28 5.68 -10.24 -4.66
C ILE A 28 5.24 -10.85 -3.33
N ASN A 29 6.22 -11.15 -2.47
CA ASN A 29 5.95 -11.77 -1.17
C ASN A 29 5.14 -10.84 -0.28
N HIS A 30 5.44 -9.53 -0.25
CA HIS A 30 4.66 -8.54 0.49
C HIS A 30 3.19 -8.49 0.06
N CYS A 31 2.94 -8.46 -1.24
CA CYS A 31 1.59 -8.43 -1.79
C CYS A 31 0.77 -9.66 -1.36
N VAL A 32 1.36 -10.86 -1.43
CA VAL A 32 0.69 -12.10 -0.98
C VAL A 32 0.51 -12.11 0.54
N ARG A 33 1.53 -11.74 1.32
CA ARG A 33 1.43 -11.66 2.79
C ARG A 33 0.36 -10.67 3.24
N SER A 34 0.26 -9.52 2.58
CA SER A 34 -0.74 -8.50 2.88
C SER A 34 -2.16 -9.04 2.76
N TYR A 35 -2.45 -9.84 1.72
CA TYR A 35 -3.75 -10.52 1.59
C TYR A 35 -4.00 -11.53 2.71
N LEU A 36 -3.01 -12.35 3.05
CA LEU A 36 -3.15 -13.37 4.09
C LEU A 36 -3.39 -12.74 5.46
N PHE A 37 -2.68 -11.67 5.77
CA PHE A 37 -2.87 -10.91 7.01
C PHE A 37 -4.21 -10.15 7.00
N ALA A 38 -4.63 -9.59 5.87
CA ALA A 38 -5.93 -8.95 5.74
C ALA A 38 -7.07 -9.92 6.12
N ARG A 39 -7.03 -11.14 5.57
CA ARG A 39 -8.01 -12.20 5.89
C ARG A 39 -7.97 -12.64 7.34
N GLU A 40 -6.77 -12.86 7.89
CA GLU A 40 -6.61 -13.30 9.27
C GLU A 40 -7.12 -12.24 10.26
N ILE A 41 -6.77 -10.97 10.04
CA ILE A 41 -7.28 -9.84 10.83
C ILE A 41 -8.80 -9.73 10.70
N ALA A 42 -9.34 -9.74 9.48
CA ALA A 42 -10.79 -9.66 9.25
C ALA A 42 -11.53 -10.77 9.99
N SER A 43 -11.03 -12.01 9.91
CA SER A 43 -11.56 -13.15 10.66
C SER A 43 -11.46 -12.94 12.18
N GLY A 44 -10.34 -12.44 12.69
CA GLY A 44 -10.14 -12.10 14.10
C GLY A 44 -11.10 -11.01 14.60
N GLN A 45 -11.56 -10.12 13.70
CA GLN A 45 -12.57 -9.09 13.96
C GLN A 45 -14.01 -9.61 13.81
N GLY A 46 -14.20 -10.88 13.44
CA GLY A 46 -15.51 -11.49 13.21
C GLY A 46 -16.15 -11.16 11.86
N MET A 47 -15.39 -10.58 10.92
CA MET A 47 -15.86 -10.33 9.55
C MET A 47 -15.79 -11.62 8.71
N ARG A 48 -16.75 -11.77 7.81
CA ARG A 48 -16.89 -12.94 6.93
C ARG A 48 -16.74 -12.54 5.48
N SER A 49 -15.77 -13.17 4.80
CA SER A 49 -15.61 -13.10 3.34
C SER A 49 -16.92 -13.46 2.62
N GLY A 50 -17.26 -12.71 1.57
CA GLY A 50 -18.48 -12.86 0.77
C GLY A 50 -19.77 -12.38 1.44
N THR A 51 -19.70 -11.93 2.70
CA THR A 51 -20.84 -11.31 3.41
C THR A 51 -20.54 -9.88 3.82
N ASP A 52 -19.41 -9.67 4.50
CA ASP A 52 -19.02 -8.37 5.05
C ASP A 52 -18.03 -7.63 4.13
N TYR A 53 -17.31 -8.35 3.26
CA TYR A 53 -16.44 -7.81 2.21
C TYR A 53 -16.32 -8.79 1.04
N ASP A 54 -16.00 -8.28 -0.14
CA ASP A 54 -15.66 -9.09 -1.32
C ASP A 54 -14.17 -9.51 -1.30
N ASP A 55 -13.92 -10.80 -1.12
CA ASP A 55 -12.55 -11.35 -0.99
C ASP A 55 -11.77 -11.33 -2.31
N GLU A 56 -12.44 -11.39 -3.46
CA GLU A 56 -11.79 -11.23 -4.76
C GLU A 56 -11.23 -9.82 -4.90
N LEU A 57 -12.00 -8.80 -4.50
CA LEU A 57 -11.52 -7.41 -4.52
C LEU A 57 -10.40 -7.15 -3.52
N VAL A 58 -10.47 -7.73 -2.31
CA VAL A 58 -9.39 -7.64 -1.33
C VAL A 58 -8.12 -8.28 -1.87
N PHE A 59 -8.22 -9.48 -2.48
CA PHE A 59 -7.07 -10.14 -3.08
C PHE A 59 -6.45 -9.33 -4.22
N LEU A 60 -7.27 -8.86 -5.16
CA LEU A 60 -6.81 -8.05 -6.30
C LEU A 60 -6.17 -6.74 -5.83
N ALA A 61 -6.76 -6.07 -4.83
CA ALA A 61 -6.18 -4.86 -4.26
C ALA A 61 -4.84 -5.13 -3.58
N CYS A 62 -4.74 -6.14 -2.70
CA CYS A 62 -3.47 -6.50 -2.06
C CYS A 62 -2.39 -6.91 -3.06
N LEU A 63 -2.74 -7.63 -4.13
CA LEU A 63 -1.77 -8.01 -5.14
C LEU A 63 -1.25 -6.84 -5.97
N LEU A 64 -2.13 -5.89 -6.31
CA LEU A 64 -1.82 -4.84 -7.27
C LEU A 64 -1.39 -3.51 -6.61
N HIS A 65 -1.46 -3.39 -5.27
CA HIS A 65 -1.30 -2.08 -4.60
C HIS A 65 0.05 -1.40 -4.83
N ASP A 66 1.10 -2.19 -4.96
CA ASP A 66 2.48 -1.72 -5.07
C ASP A 66 3.02 -1.68 -6.50
N LEU A 67 2.14 -1.84 -7.51
CA LEU A 67 2.55 -1.69 -8.92
C LEU A 67 3.21 -0.34 -9.20
N GLY A 68 2.88 0.70 -8.43
CA GLY A 68 3.50 2.02 -8.54
C GLY A 68 4.98 2.07 -8.15
N VAL A 69 5.49 1.06 -7.42
CA VAL A 69 6.91 0.90 -7.05
C VAL A 69 7.70 0.16 -8.13
N THR A 70 7.00 -0.44 -9.10
CA THR A 70 7.60 -1.17 -10.23
C THR A 70 7.87 -0.25 -11.42
N ASP A 71 8.46 -0.80 -12.48
CA ASP A 71 8.62 -0.09 -13.76
C ASP A 71 7.29 0.34 -14.40
N GLY A 72 6.15 -0.23 -13.98
CA GLY A 72 4.82 0.17 -14.42
C GLY A 72 4.37 1.52 -13.87
N GLY A 73 4.96 2.01 -12.77
CA GLY A 73 4.57 3.23 -12.09
C GLY A 73 5.38 4.48 -12.45
N ARG A 74 5.91 4.62 -13.68
CA ARG A 74 6.89 5.66 -14.02
C ARG A 74 6.31 7.08 -14.26
N GLY A 75 5.04 7.32 -13.93
CA GLY A 75 4.45 8.66 -14.03
C GLY A 75 4.96 9.63 -12.96
N ASP A 76 4.40 10.84 -12.97
CA ASP A 76 4.77 11.94 -12.06
C ASP A 76 4.01 11.91 -10.72
N GLN A 77 3.07 10.97 -10.55
CA GLN A 77 2.27 10.89 -9.33
C GLN A 77 2.98 10.04 -8.27
N ARG A 78 2.55 10.18 -7.01
CA ARG A 78 2.98 9.29 -5.92
C ARG A 78 2.65 7.84 -6.23
N PHE A 79 3.49 6.89 -5.79
CA PHE A 79 3.38 5.48 -6.18
C PHE A 79 2.01 4.87 -5.84
N GLU A 80 1.34 5.35 -4.79
CA GLU A 80 0.01 4.86 -4.42
C GLU A 80 -1.03 5.14 -5.50
N VAL A 81 -0.93 6.29 -6.18
CA VAL A 81 -1.84 6.67 -7.26
C VAL A 81 -1.45 5.98 -8.55
N GLU A 82 -0.15 5.93 -8.87
CA GLU A 82 0.36 5.18 -10.04
C GLU A 82 -0.04 3.69 -9.97
N GLY A 83 0.07 3.09 -8.78
CA GLY A 83 -0.35 1.71 -8.53
C GLY A 83 -1.85 1.52 -8.67
N ALA A 84 -2.65 2.44 -8.13
CA ALA A 84 -4.11 2.42 -8.25
C ALA A 84 -4.56 2.54 -9.71
N ASP A 85 -3.96 3.45 -10.48
CA ASP A 85 -4.25 3.65 -11.91
C ASP A 85 -3.86 2.42 -12.73
N ALA A 86 -2.67 1.86 -12.49
CA ALA A 86 -2.22 0.63 -13.15
C ALA A 86 -3.14 -0.57 -12.84
N ALA A 87 -3.59 -0.70 -11.59
CA ALA A 87 -4.55 -1.70 -11.19
C ALA A 87 -5.90 -1.48 -11.89
N ALA A 88 -6.44 -0.26 -11.90
CA ALA A 88 -7.69 0.04 -12.58
C ALA A 88 -7.65 -0.29 -14.08
N ASP A 89 -6.53 -0.01 -14.74
CA ASP A 89 -6.32 -0.37 -16.14
C ASP A 89 -6.24 -1.88 -16.36
N PHE A 90 -5.55 -2.61 -15.48
CA PHE A 90 -5.55 -4.08 -15.47
C PHE A 90 -6.98 -4.61 -15.35
N LEU A 91 -7.71 -4.23 -14.30
CA LEU A 91 -9.06 -4.72 -14.02
C LEU A 91 -10.06 -4.38 -15.14
N ARG A 92 -9.93 -3.20 -15.77
CA ARG A 92 -10.76 -2.80 -16.91
C ARG A 92 -10.52 -3.70 -18.13
N ARG A 93 -9.26 -4.06 -18.42
CA ARG A 93 -8.93 -5.00 -19.51
C ARG A 93 -9.50 -6.39 -19.27
N HIS A 94 -9.66 -6.78 -18.00
CA HIS A 94 -10.30 -8.03 -17.59
C HIS A 94 -11.83 -7.92 -17.39
N GLY A 95 -12.45 -6.79 -17.75
CA GLY A 95 -13.90 -6.66 -17.83
C GLY A 95 -14.62 -6.44 -16.50
N LEU A 96 -13.93 -6.03 -15.44
CA LEU A 96 -14.59 -5.66 -14.19
C LEU A 96 -15.44 -4.39 -14.35
N SER A 97 -16.53 -4.34 -13.59
CA SER A 97 -17.42 -3.19 -13.55
C SER A 97 -16.76 -1.98 -12.88
N GLY A 98 -17.21 -0.77 -13.24
CA GLY A 98 -16.59 0.47 -12.78
C GLY A 98 -16.64 0.70 -11.27
N ASP A 99 -17.68 0.20 -10.60
CA ASP A 99 -17.81 0.21 -9.14
C ASP A 99 -16.76 -0.68 -8.45
N ARG A 100 -16.57 -1.92 -8.92
CA ARG A 100 -15.52 -2.84 -8.44
C ARG A 100 -14.13 -2.25 -8.64
N ILE A 101 -13.89 -1.66 -9.82
CA ILE A 101 -12.63 -0.96 -10.13
C ILE A 101 -12.43 0.21 -9.16
N THR A 102 -13.48 0.99 -8.88
CA THR A 102 -13.42 2.11 -7.95
C THR A 102 -13.05 1.64 -6.54
N THR A 103 -13.64 0.53 -6.07
CA THR A 103 -13.29 -0.05 -4.76
C THR A 103 -11.82 -0.44 -4.67
N VAL A 104 -11.29 -1.15 -5.68
CA VAL A 104 -9.87 -1.54 -5.70
C VAL A 104 -8.97 -0.32 -5.80
N TRP A 105 -9.28 0.63 -6.69
CA TRP A 105 -8.51 1.86 -6.83
C TRP A 105 -8.45 2.64 -5.51
N GLN A 106 -9.57 2.76 -4.79
CA GLN A 106 -9.61 3.43 -3.49
C GLN A 106 -8.80 2.68 -2.43
N ALA A 107 -8.94 1.35 -2.35
CA ALA A 107 -8.18 0.53 -1.41
C ALA A 107 -6.67 0.73 -1.60
N ILE A 108 -6.22 0.76 -2.86
CA ILE A 108 -4.81 1.00 -3.21
C ILE A 108 -4.43 2.45 -2.93
N ALA A 109 -5.14 3.45 -3.43
CA ALA A 109 -4.75 4.85 -3.24
C ALA A 109 -4.67 5.28 -1.76
N LEU A 110 -5.40 4.61 -0.88
CA LEU A 110 -5.47 4.89 0.55
C LEU A 110 -4.53 4.02 1.41
N HIS A 111 -3.80 3.06 0.85
CA HIS A 111 -3.11 2.03 1.64
C HIS A 111 -2.00 2.56 2.56
N THR A 112 -1.41 3.72 2.26
CA THR A 112 -0.43 4.41 3.13
C THR A 112 -1.04 5.50 4.01
N SER A 113 -2.37 5.71 3.94
CA SER A 113 -3.06 6.84 4.58
C SER A 113 -3.86 6.39 5.81
N ALA A 114 -3.15 6.26 6.94
CA ALA A 114 -3.73 5.80 8.20
C ALA A 114 -4.95 6.65 8.62
N GLY A 115 -6.02 5.96 9.05
CA GLY A 115 -7.27 6.59 9.48
C GLY A 115 -8.25 6.95 8.36
N LEU A 116 -7.86 6.84 7.08
CA LEU A 116 -8.74 7.10 5.95
C LEU A 116 -9.46 5.85 5.45
N ALA A 117 -8.73 4.76 5.15
CA ALA A 117 -9.29 3.57 4.47
C ALA A 117 -10.59 3.05 5.10
N ASN A 118 -10.65 2.99 6.43
CA ASN A 118 -11.82 2.54 7.20
C ASN A 118 -13.09 3.40 7.02
N ARG A 119 -12.98 4.57 6.40
CA ARG A 119 -14.11 5.47 6.10
C ARG A 119 -14.71 5.24 4.71
N PHE A 120 -14.06 4.45 3.86
CA PHE A 120 -14.46 4.26 2.46
C PHE A 120 -15.18 2.94 2.18
N GLY A 121 -15.04 1.95 3.07
CA GLY A 121 -15.74 0.68 2.95
C GLY A 121 -14.99 -0.47 3.64
N PRO A 122 -15.64 -1.64 3.74
CA PRO A 122 -15.04 -2.81 4.36
C PRO A 122 -13.85 -3.35 3.56
N GLU A 123 -13.88 -3.36 2.23
CA GLU A 123 -12.75 -3.82 1.40
C GLU A 123 -11.50 -2.95 1.63
N GLN A 124 -11.65 -1.62 1.61
CA GLN A 124 -10.57 -0.68 1.84
C GLN A 124 -9.98 -0.85 3.25
N ALA A 125 -10.84 -1.05 4.25
CA ALA A 125 -10.42 -1.30 5.63
C ALA A 125 -9.60 -2.59 5.75
N VAL A 126 -10.11 -3.69 5.18
CA VAL A 126 -9.48 -5.02 5.23
C VAL A 126 -8.12 -5.00 4.52
N VAL A 127 -8.04 -4.39 3.33
CA VAL A 127 -6.78 -4.23 2.58
C VAL A 127 -5.77 -3.42 3.38
N PHE A 128 -6.17 -2.26 3.91
CA PHE A 128 -5.30 -1.41 4.72
C PHE A 128 -4.75 -2.15 5.94
N ASN A 129 -5.59 -2.88 6.68
CA ASN A 129 -5.16 -3.60 7.88
C ASN A 129 -4.11 -4.68 7.57
N GLY A 130 -4.28 -5.43 6.48
CA GLY A 130 -3.31 -6.45 6.06
C GLY A 130 -1.95 -5.85 5.66
N ILE A 131 -1.97 -4.77 4.87
CA ILE A 131 -0.76 -4.06 4.44
C ILE A 131 -0.06 -3.44 5.66
N ALA A 132 -0.81 -2.75 6.53
CA ALA A 132 -0.28 -2.14 7.73
C ALA A 132 0.38 -3.17 8.65
N LEU A 133 -0.26 -4.34 8.87
CA LEU A 133 0.33 -5.41 9.66
C LEU A 133 1.67 -5.89 9.07
N ASP A 134 1.75 -6.14 7.75
CA ASP A 134 3.00 -6.64 7.15
C ASP A 134 4.16 -5.61 7.21
N ILE A 135 3.83 -4.32 7.21
CA ILE A 135 4.80 -3.21 7.25
C ILE A 135 5.22 -2.87 8.68
N ASN A 136 4.27 -2.63 9.59
CA ASN A 136 4.54 -2.05 10.91
C ASN A 136 4.02 -2.89 12.10
N GLY A 137 3.43 -4.06 11.85
CA GLY A 137 2.91 -4.93 12.90
C GLY A 137 1.63 -4.45 13.59
N MET A 138 0.89 -3.53 12.96
CA MET A 138 -0.46 -3.14 13.39
C MET A 138 -1.33 -4.38 13.58
N ASP A 139 -2.12 -4.39 14.65
CA ASP A 139 -3.09 -5.44 14.95
C ASP A 139 -2.54 -6.88 15.01
N THR A 140 -1.24 -7.06 15.25
CA THR A 140 -0.60 -8.38 15.43
C THR A 140 -1.25 -9.25 16.51
N HIS A 141 -1.90 -8.64 17.51
CA HIS A 141 -2.65 -9.35 18.56
C HIS A 141 -3.91 -10.08 18.05
N LEU A 142 -4.38 -9.79 16.84
CA LEU A 142 -5.51 -10.46 16.21
C LEU A 142 -5.11 -11.73 15.44
N LEU A 143 -3.81 -11.99 15.25
CA LEU A 143 -3.34 -13.18 14.55
C LEU A 143 -3.45 -14.43 15.41
N SER A 144 -3.85 -15.55 14.81
CA SER A 144 -3.72 -16.86 15.46
C SER A 144 -2.25 -17.15 15.81
N PRO A 145 -1.97 -17.85 16.93
CA PRO A 145 -0.61 -18.22 17.29
C PRO A 145 0.15 -18.93 16.16
N GLY A 146 1.35 -18.45 15.85
CA GLY A 146 2.22 -18.99 14.80
C GLY A 146 1.75 -18.73 13.36
N PHE A 147 0.67 -17.96 13.13
CA PHE A 147 0.21 -17.62 11.78
C PHE A 147 1.27 -16.83 11.01
N ALA A 148 1.79 -15.76 11.62
CA ALA A 148 2.85 -14.95 11.00
C ALA A 148 4.10 -15.76 10.68
N ASP A 149 4.51 -16.68 11.55
CA ASP A 149 5.69 -17.52 11.32
C ASP A 149 5.50 -18.43 10.10
N ARG A 150 4.32 -19.04 9.93
CA ARG A 150 4.01 -19.85 8.75
C ARG A 150 3.96 -19.01 7.47
N VAL A 151 3.36 -17.82 7.54
CA VAL A 151 3.28 -16.89 6.40
C VAL A 151 4.69 -16.45 5.99
N HIS A 152 5.54 -16.05 6.93
CA HIS A 152 6.93 -15.65 6.65
C HIS A 152 7.82 -16.82 6.18
N ALA A 153 7.54 -18.05 6.60
CA ALA A 153 8.24 -19.23 6.11
C ALA A 153 7.88 -19.55 4.64
N ALA A 154 6.62 -19.33 4.24
CA ALA A 154 6.16 -19.55 2.87
C ALA A 154 6.50 -18.38 1.92
N TRP A 155 6.43 -17.15 2.42
CA TRP A 155 6.77 -15.93 1.68
C TRP A 155 7.78 -15.09 2.47
N PRO A 156 9.08 -15.36 2.32
CA PRO A 156 10.13 -14.69 3.07
C PRO A 156 10.10 -13.16 2.91
N ARG A 157 10.44 -12.45 3.98
CA ARG A 157 10.34 -10.98 4.05
C ARG A 157 11.35 -10.24 3.18
N HIS A 158 12.54 -10.80 2.98
CA HIS A 158 13.63 -10.15 2.25
C HIS A 158 13.87 -8.69 2.68
N ASP A 159 13.92 -8.46 3.98
CA ASP A 159 14.10 -7.12 4.58
C ASP A 159 13.09 -6.06 4.08
N LEU A 160 11.85 -6.48 3.77
CA LEU A 160 10.76 -5.70 3.16
C LEU A 160 10.78 -4.21 3.53
N GLY A 161 10.73 -3.89 4.83
CA GLY A 161 10.60 -2.50 5.30
C GLY A 161 11.72 -1.60 4.79
N TYR A 162 12.95 -2.09 4.74
CA TYR A 162 14.08 -1.34 4.16
C TYR A 162 14.10 -1.40 2.64
N ALA A 163 13.74 -2.55 2.06
CA ALA A 163 13.74 -2.73 0.61
C ALA A 163 12.72 -1.83 -0.11
N ILE A 164 11.49 -1.74 0.41
CA ILE A 164 10.45 -0.87 -0.15
C ILE A 164 10.77 0.60 0.07
N ALA A 165 11.33 0.95 1.23
CA ALA A 165 11.76 2.31 1.52
C ALA A 165 12.84 2.78 0.53
N ASP A 166 13.86 1.95 0.28
CA ASP A 166 14.91 2.25 -0.70
C ASP A 166 14.37 2.34 -2.13
N ALA A 167 13.44 1.46 -2.51
CA ALA A 167 12.81 1.50 -3.82
C ALA A 167 12.05 2.82 -4.07
N VAL A 168 11.15 3.20 -3.15
CA VAL A 168 10.37 4.44 -3.25
C VAL A 168 11.29 5.67 -3.19
N ALA A 169 12.24 5.71 -2.25
CA ALA A 169 13.13 6.85 -2.10
C ALA A 169 14.05 7.05 -3.31
N ARG A 170 14.52 5.97 -3.94
CA ARG A 170 15.33 6.03 -5.18
C ARG A 170 14.52 6.61 -6.33
N ASP A 171 13.28 6.20 -6.46
CA ASP A 171 12.39 6.67 -7.51
C ASP A 171 12.06 8.16 -7.35
N VAL A 172 11.77 8.61 -6.12
CA VAL A 172 11.59 10.04 -5.80
C VAL A 172 12.86 10.85 -6.11
N ARG A 173 14.06 10.30 -5.88
CA ARG A 173 15.31 10.99 -6.22
C ARG A 173 15.45 11.22 -7.73
N LEU A 174 14.91 10.31 -8.55
CA LEU A 174 14.91 10.45 -10.02
C LEU A 174 13.79 11.38 -10.49
N ASN A 175 12.64 11.37 -9.80
CA ASN A 175 11.50 12.22 -10.09
C ASN A 175 10.88 12.80 -8.79
N PRO A 176 11.29 14.01 -8.37
CA PRO A 176 10.79 14.62 -7.14
C PRO A 176 9.28 14.86 -7.10
N MET A 177 8.59 14.90 -8.25
CA MET A 177 7.13 15.07 -8.32
C MET A 177 6.37 13.93 -7.63
N LYS A 178 6.98 12.74 -7.58
CA LYS A 178 6.41 11.54 -6.96
C LYS A 178 6.34 11.59 -5.43
N ALA A 179 6.92 12.61 -4.82
CA ALA A 179 6.81 12.87 -3.39
C ALA A 179 6.16 14.24 -3.13
N PRO A 180 4.84 14.37 -3.34
CA PRO A 180 4.11 15.53 -2.86
C PRO A 180 4.43 15.77 -1.37
N PRO A 181 4.60 17.02 -0.93
CA PRO A 181 4.86 17.31 0.48
C PRO A 181 3.84 16.64 1.40
N PHE A 182 4.27 16.20 2.58
CA PHE A 182 3.43 15.58 3.62
C PHE A 182 2.85 14.21 3.24
N SER A 183 3.41 13.56 2.22
CA SER A 183 3.06 12.20 1.82
C SER A 183 4.03 11.15 2.36
N PHE A 184 3.62 9.88 2.34
CA PHE A 184 4.48 8.77 2.74
C PHE A 184 5.75 8.66 1.88
N PRO A 185 5.72 8.82 0.53
CA PRO A 185 6.93 8.89 -0.29
C PRO A 185 7.87 10.04 0.08
N ALA A 186 7.35 11.20 0.46
CA ALA A 186 8.16 12.32 0.92
C ALA A 186 8.89 11.99 2.23
N HIS A 187 8.21 11.30 3.15
CA HIS A 187 8.83 10.81 4.38
C HIS A 187 9.93 9.78 4.12
N LEU A 188 9.69 8.78 3.26
CA LEU A 188 10.70 7.79 2.90
C LEU A 188 11.91 8.42 2.20
N HIS A 189 11.66 9.39 1.31
CA HIS A 189 12.72 10.17 0.68
C HIS A 189 13.57 10.91 1.72
N GLU A 190 12.93 11.51 2.73
CA GLU A 190 13.65 12.20 3.81
C GLU A 190 14.61 11.28 4.56
N LEU A 191 14.10 10.11 4.95
CA LEU A 191 14.86 9.12 5.72
C LEU A 191 16.11 8.62 4.99
N ILE A 192 16.04 8.53 3.65
CA ILE A 192 17.08 7.86 2.85
C ILE A 192 17.97 8.84 2.09
N ASN A 193 17.40 9.89 1.50
CA ASN A 193 18.13 10.85 0.68
C ASN A 193 18.40 12.19 1.39
N GLY A 194 17.83 12.40 2.58
CA GLY A 194 17.95 13.65 3.34
C GLY A 194 16.78 14.61 3.10
N SER A 195 16.89 15.82 3.64
CA SER A 195 15.83 16.84 3.79
C SER A 195 14.65 16.79 2.82
N SER A 196 13.42 16.74 3.36
CA SER A 196 12.18 16.93 2.63
C SER A 196 11.67 18.38 2.72
N PHE A 197 10.73 18.75 1.85
CA PHE A 197 10.10 20.07 1.83
C PHE A 197 9.08 20.19 2.98
N SER A 198 9.35 21.08 3.95
CA SER A 198 8.50 21.22 5.14
C SER A 198 7.24 22.07 4.90
N PHE A 199 6.31 22.05 5.86
CA PHE A 199 5.12 22.90 5.81
C PHE A 199 5.48 24.38 5.85
N PHE A 200 6.46 24.76 6.66
CA PHE A 200 6.90 26.15 6.73
C PHE A 200 7.65 26.59 5.47
N ASP A 201 8.32 25.68 4.77
CA ASP A 201 8.89 25.99 3.46
C ASP A 201 7.80 26.24 2.42
N PHE A 202 6.72 25.44 2.45
CA PHE A 202 5.53 25.65 1.61
C PHE A 202 4.89 27.01 1.88
N VAL A 203 4.63 27.33 3.16
CA VAL A 203 4.04 28.62 3.56
C VAL A 203 4.95 29.78 3.13
N ARG A 204 6.26 29.68 3.33
CA ARG A 204 7.22 30.72 2.93
C ARG A 204 7.26 30.92 1.41
N ALA A 205 7.16 29.83 0.64
CA ALA A 205 7.15 29.86 -0.82
C ALA A 205 5.83 30.37 -1.43
N SER A 206 4.74 30.40 -0.65
CA SER A 206 3.41 30.84 -1.13
C SER A 206 3.35 32.31 -1.56
N GLY A 207 4.27 33.15 -1.05
CA GLY A 207 4.29 34.59 -1.31
C GLY A 207 3.21 35.38 -0.57
N TRP A 208 2.45 34.75 0.34
CA TRP A 208 1.36 35.40 1.07
C TRP A 208 1.83 36.35 2.18
N GLY A 209 3.13 36.36 2.48
CA GLY A 209 3.74 37.24 3.49
C GLY A 209 3.54 36.76 4.93
N ASP A 210 3.03 35.55 5.13
CA ASP A 210 2.85 34.93 6.44
C ASP A 210 4.18 34.91 7.21
N GLN A 211 4.12 35.31 8.49
CA GLN A 211 5.26 35.32 9.39
C GLN A 211 5.08 34.25 10.47
N PRO A 212 6.16 33.62 10.94
CA PRO A 212 6.09 32.78 12.13
C PRO A 212 5.43 33.55 13.28
N LEU A 213 4.56 32.88 14.04
CA LEU A 213 3.95 33.47 15.22
C LEU A 213 5.07 33.93 16.16
N ARG A 214 5.04 35.20 16.59
CA ARG A 214 6.07 35.75 17.46
C ARG A 214 6.03 35.05 18.82
N GLY A 215 6.98 34.16 19.05
CA GLY A 215 7.22 33.51 20.34
C GLY A 215 7.32 32.00 20.24
N ASP A 216 8.41 31.50 19.64
CA ASP A 216 9.00 30.21 19.99
C ASP A 216 10.49 30.26 19.59
N ALA A 217 11.27 30.89 20.47
CA ALA A 217 12.69 30.60 20.55
C ALA A 217 12.83 29.18 21.11
N GLY A 218 12.83 28.19 20.23
CA GLY A 218 13.14 26.81 20.57
C GLY A 218 11.93 25.89 20.63
N ILE A 219 11.71 25.17 19.54
CA ILE A 219 11.35 23.76 19.62
C ILE A 219 12.50 23.03 18.91
N PRO A 220 13.15 22.05 19.57
CA PRO A 220 14.31 21.33 19.03
C PRO A 220 14.02 20.60 17.72
#